data_AF-G0QAU2-F1
#
_entry.id   AF-G0QAU2-F1
#
_cell.length_a   1.000
_cell.length_b   1.000
_cell.length_c   1.000
_cell.angle_alpha   90.00
_cell.angle_beta   90.00
_cell.angle_gamma   90.00
#
_symmetry.space_group_name_H-M   'P 1'
#
loop_
_entity.id
_entity.type
_entity.pdbx_description
1 polymer ?
#
loop_
_entity_poly.entity_id
_entity_poly.type
_entity_poly.pdbx_seq_one_letter_code
_entity_poly.pdbx_strand_id
1 'polypeptide(L)'
;MDGIYLAAFRLQEDAQIPISTLDNPELRPGLYVYVGSGQNGVEHRIRRHFSEVENTHWHIDHLSAEAEPIGAVALELPGVYECVIARAADGEAVEGFGCSDCRCDSHLFKLVEET
;
A
#
# COMPACT_ATOMS: atom_id res chain seq x y z
N MET A 1 -1.81 -18.99 -2.62
CA MET A 1 -1.11 -18.95 -1.32
C MET A 1 -1.66 -17.78 -0.53
N ASP A 2 -2.11 -18.06 0.69
CA ASP A 2 -2.48 -17.00 1.64
C ASP A 2 -1.21 -16.39 2.20
N GLY A 3 -1.22 -15.09 2.43
CA GLY A 3 0.00 -14.43 2.84
C GLY A 3 -0.16 -12.95 3.12
N ILE A 4 0.98 -12.37 3.47
CA ILE A 4 1.20 -10.94 3.52
C ILE A 4 2.03 -10.56 2.31
N TYR A 5 1.83 -9.36 1.77
CA TYR A 5 2.69 -8.81 0.74
C TYR A 5 3.07 -7.37 1.07
N LEU A 6 4.25 -7.01 0.59
CA LEU A 6 4.73 -5.63 0.56
C LEU A 6 4.81 -5.23 -0.91
N ALA A 7 4.11 -4.19 -1.31
CA ALA A 7 4.08 -3.68 -2.67
C ALA A 7 4.69 -2.28 -2.72
N ALA A 8 5.71 -2.10 -3.55
CA ALA A 8 6.44 -0.85 -3.70
C ALA A 8 5.97 -0.09 -4.95
N PHE A 9 5.75 1.21 -4.78
CA PHE A 9 5.29 2.13 -5.83
C PHE A 9 6.16 3.38 -5.82
N ARG A 10 6.49 3.91 -7.00
CA ARG A 10 7.19 5.17 -7.16
C ARG A 10 6.24 6.23 -7.68
N LEU A 11 6.05 7.26 -6.88
CA LEU A 11 5.31 8.44 -7.29
C LEU A 11 6.30 9.49 -7.81
N GLN A 12 6.12 9.94 -9.05
CA GLN A 12 7.06 10.85 -9.73
C GLN A 12 6.74 12.33 -9.50
N GLU A 13 5.47 12.67 -9.29
CA GLU A 13 4.98 14.04 -9.09
C GLU A 13 4.01 14.11 -7.90
N ASP A 14 3.66 15.31 -7.45
CA ASP A 14 2.65 15.47 -6.40
C ASP A 14 1.31 14.92 -6.92
N ALA A 15 0.64 14.07 -6.13
CA ALA A 15 -0.64 13.48 -6.51
C ALA A 15 -1.67 13.58 -5.38
N GLN A 16 -2.88 13.99 -5.73
CA GLN A 16 -4.01 13.95 -4.82
C GLN A 16 -4.72 12.61 -4.95
N ILE A 17 -4.71 11.80 -3.90
CA ILE A 17 -5.28 10.47 -3.93
C ILE A 17 -6.77 10.56 -3.57
N PRO A 18 -7.72 10.18 -4.46
CA PRO A 18 -9.15 10.45 -4.27
C PRO A 18 -9.83 9.46 -3.32
N ILE A 19 -9.40 9.47 -2.05
CA ILE A 19 -9.96 8.68 -0.95
C ILE A 19 -10.69 9.62 0.00
N SER A 20 -12.01 9.72 -0.15
CA SER A 20 -12.85 10.67 0.60
C SER A 20 -12.85 10.43 2.12
N THR A 21 -12.67 9.19 2.56
CA THR A 21 -12.57 8.84 3.99
C THR A 21 -11.29 9.35 4.65
N LEU A 22 -10.29 9.77 3.85
CA LEU A 22 -9.02 10.34 4.28
C LEU A 22 -8.86 11.81 3.88
N ASP A 23 -9.96 12.48 3.54
CA ASP A 23 -9.98 13.87 3.06
C ASP A 23 -9.10 14.12 1.82
N ASN A 24 -9.01 13.12 0.94
CA ASN A 24 -8.24 13.16 -0.32
C ASN A 24 -6.77 13.59 -0.13
N PRO A 25 -5.94 12.75 0.51
CA PRO A 25 -4.59 13.13 0.91
C PRO A 25 -3.70 13.47 -0.30
N GLU A 26 -2.88 14.51 -0.14
CA GLU A 26 -1.83 14.87 -1.10
C GLU A 26 -0.55 14.10 -0.77
N LEU A 27 -0.05 13.33 -1.74
CA LEU A 27 1.19 12.59 -1.63
C LEU A 27 2.28 13.29 -2.45
N ARG A 28 3.45 13.44 -1.84
CA ARG A 28 4.64 14.03 -2.47
C ARG A 28 5.45 12.94 -3.20
N PRO A 29 6.26 13.27 -4.23
CA PRO A 29 7.14 12.33 -4.90
C PRO A 29 7.97 11.49 -3.93
N GLY A 30 8.20 10.23 -4.29
CA GLY A 30 9.01 9.30 -3.51
C GLY A 30 8.66 7.84 -3.72
N LEU A 31 9.32 6.99 -2.95
CA LEU A 31 9.08 5.56 -2.91
C LEU A 31 8.12 5.23 -1.76
N TYR A 32 7.02 4.56 -2.10
CA TYR A 32 6.00 4.15 -1.14
C TYR A 32 5.96 2.63 -1.04
N VAL A 33 5.78 2.11 0.17
CA VAL A 33 5.55 0.69 0.44
C VAL A 33 4.20 0.51 1.11
N TYR A 34 3.39 -0.35 0.51
CA TYR A 34 2.11 -0.79 1.04
C TYR A 34 2.21 -2.18 1.63
N VAL A 35 1.68 -2.38 2.84
CA VAL A 35 1.58 -3.68 3.50
C VAL A 35 0.14 -4.17 3.43
N GLY A 36 -0.09 -5.32 2.82
CA GLY A 36 -1.42 -5.90 2.70
C GLY A 36 -1.43 -7.41 2.91
N SER A 37 -2.60 -7.96 3.23
CA SER A 37 -2.82 -9.41 3.21
C SER A 37 -3.72 -9.85 2.05
N GLY A 38 -3.65 -11.13 1.72
CA GLY A 38 -4.53 -11.75 0.74
C GLY A 38 -4.91 -13.17 1.14
N GLN A 39 -6.21 -13.39 1.35
CA GLN A 39 -6.81 -14.73 1.41
C GLN A 39 -7.10 -15.22 -0.01
N ASN A 40 -6.82 -16.49 -0.27
CA ASN A 40 -6.90 -17.18 -1.56
C ASN A 40 -5.92 -16.69 -2.64
N GLY A 41 -4.80 -16.06 -2.27
CA GLY A 41 -3.74 -15.68 -3.22
C GLY A 41 -3.27 -14.23 -3.13
N VAL A 42 -2.16 -13.98 -2.44
CA VAL A 42 -1.46 -12.67 -2.47
C VAL A 42 -1.04 -12.23 -3.87
N GLU A 43 -0.67 -13.19 -4.72
CA GLU A 43 -0.24 -12.93 -6.08
C GLU A 43 -1.34 -12.29 -6.94
N HIS A 44 -2.61 -12.66 -6.71
CA HIS A 44 -3.74 -12.04 -7.41
C HIS A 44 -3.91 -10.58 -7.01
N ARG A 45 -3.75 -10.27 -5.72
CA ARG A 45 -3.82 -8.89 -5.21
C ARG A 45 -2.66 -8.05 -5.75
N ILE A 46 -1.43 -8.56 -5.68
CA ILE A 46 -0.26 -7.88 -6.26
C ILE A 46 -0.49 -7.59 -7.74
N ARG A 47 -0.91 -8.59 -8.53
CA ARG A 47 -1.20 -8.40 -9.96
C ARG A 47 -2.25 -7.32 -10.20
N ARG A 48 -3.33 -7.31 -9.42
CA ARG A 48 -4.36 -6.28 -9.51
C ARG A 48 -3.77 -4.90 -9.28
N HIS A 49 -3.04 -4.71 -8.19
CA HIS A 49 -2.48 -3.40 -7.84
C HIS A 49 -1.39 -2.93 -8.81
N PHE A 50 -0.81 -3.84 -9.59
CA PHE A 50 0.20 -3.52 -10.61
C PHE A 50 -0.39 -3.42 -12.02
N SER A 51 -1.69 -3.67 -12.17
CA SER A 51 -2.40 -3.52 -13.43
C SER A 51 -3.24 -2.25 -13.40
N GLU A 52 -3.57 -1.73 -14.58
CA GLU A 52 -4.60 -0.70 -14.69
C GLU A 52 -5.96 -1.29 -14.26
N VAL A 53 -6.60 -0.66 -13.29
CA VAL A 53 -7.91 -1.08 -12.78
C VAL A 53 -8.93 0.01 -13.03
N GLU A 54 -9.94 -0.29 -13.84
CA GLU A 54 -11.05 0.63 -14.15
C GLU A 54 -11.98 0.86 -12.94
N ASN A 55 -11.97 -0.06 -11.98
CA ASN A 55 -12.81 0.00 -10.78
C ASN A 55 -11.95 -0.04 -9.53
N THR A 56 -11.83 1.11 -8.85
CA THR A 56 -11.11 1.25 -7.59
C THR A 56 -11.93 0.67 -6.45
N HIS A 57 -11.34 -0.25 -5.67
CA HIS A 57 -12.01 -0.93 -4.55
C HIS A 57 -11.25 -0.79 -3.23
N TRP A 58 -9.92 -0.80 -3.28
CA TRP A 58 -9.06 -0.61 -2.12
C TRP A 58 -8.36 0.74 -2.16
N HIS A 59 -7.98 1.31 -1.00
CA HIS A 59 -7.21 2.57 -0.96
C HIS A 59 -5.97 2.50 -1.85
N ILE A 60 -5.25 1.37 -1.84
CA ILE A 60 -4.06 1.17 -2.68
C ILE A 60 -4.35 1.22 -4.18
N ASP A 61 -5.57 0.87 -4.63
CA ASP A 61 -5.92 0.96 -6.05
C ASP A 61 -5.91 2.44 -6.53
N HIS A 62 -6.18 3.41 -5.65
CA HIS A 62 -6.09 4.83 -5.98
C HIS A 62 -4.64 5.28 -6.16
N LEU A 63 -3.71 4.79 -5.33
CA LEU A 63 -2.29 5.08 -5.51
C LEU A 63 -1.73 4.38 -6.74
N SER A 64 -2.12 3.13 -6.99
CA SER A 64 -1.71 2.35 -8.16
C SER A 64 -2.03 3.02 -9.50
N ALA A 65 -3.05 3.88 -9.54
CA ALA A 65 -3.41 4.64 -10.75
C ALA A 65 -2.44 5.81 -11.02
N GLU A 66 -1.81 6.35 -9.98
CA GLU A 66 -0.97 7.55 -10.05
C GLU A 66 0.54 7.23 -9.95
N ALA A 67 0.90 6.02 -9.52
CA ALA A 67 2.28 5.65 -9.21
C ALA A 67 2.76 4.43 -10.01
N GLU A 68 4.04 4.45 -10.37
CA GLU A 68 4.71 3.37 -11.08
C GLU A 68 4.94 2.17 -10.15
N PRO A 69 4.46 0.95 -10.49
CA PRO A 69 4.74 -0.24 -9.69
C PRO A 69 6.23 -0.64 -9.83
N ILE A 70 6.94 -0.72 -8.71
CA ILE A 70 8.37 -1.06 -8.68
C ILE A 70 8.59 -2.56 -8.48
N GLY A 71 7.81 -3.18 -7.60
CA GLY A 71 7.99 -4.58 -7.25
C GLY A 71 7.27 -4.96 -5.97
N ALA A 72 7.10 -6.25 -5.72
CA ALA A 72 6.46 -6.74 -4.52
C ALA A 72 7.18 -7.96 -3.94
N VAL A 73 7.10 -8.11 -2.62
CA VAL A 73 7.53 -9.30 -1.89
C VAL A 73 6.30 -9.96 -1.29
N ALA A 74 6.15 -11.26 -1.54
CA ALA A 74 5.12 -12.08 -0.93
C ALA A 74 5.72 -12.94 0.19
N LEU A 75 5.07 -12.95 1.34
CA LEU A 75 5.45 -13.71 2.52
C LEU A 75 4.35 -14.72 2.84
N GLU A 76 4.71 -15.99 2.92
CA GLU A 76 3.82 -17.06 3.36
C GLU A 76 3.64 -17.00 4.88
N LEU A 77 2.86 -16.02 5.32
CA LEU A 77 2.57 -15.75 6.72
C LEU A 77 1.07 -15.62 6.93
N PRO A 78 0.54 -16.06 8.09
CA PRO A 78 -0.86 -15.82 8.44
C PRO A 78 -1.23 -14.32 8.40
N GLY A 79 -2.46 -14.01 8.01
CA GLY A 79 -2.98 -12.63 7.90
C GLY A 79 -2.78 -11.77 9.16
N VAL A 80 -2.73 -12.39 10.34
CA VAL A 80 -2.48 -11.70 11.63
C VAL A 80 -1.14 -10.94 11.67
N TYR A 81 -0.17 -11.32 10.83
CA TYR A 81 1.13 -10.66 10.74
C TYR A 81 1.10 -9.37 9.91
N GLU A 82 0.01 -9.06 9.20
CA GLU A 82 -0.13 -7.82 8.43
C GLU A 82 0.12 -6.59 9.30
N CYS A 83 -0.65 -6.45 10.38
CA CYS A 83 -0.50 -5.32 11.30
C CYS A 83 0.84 -5.34 12.05
N VAL A 84 1.46 -6.52 12.22
CA VAL A 84 2.78 -6.62 12.84
C VAL A 84 3.83 -6.01 11.91
N ILE A 85 3.77 -6.36 10.62
CA ILE A 85 4.68 -5.85 9.60
C ILE A 85 4.44 -4.35 9.36
N ALA A 86 3.17 -3.92 9.25
CA ALA A 86 2.83 -2.51 9.07
C ALA A 86 3.38 -1.64 10.21
N ARG A 87 3.23 -2.06 11.48
CA ARG A 87 3.79 -1.33 12.63
C ARG A 87 5.31 -1.35 12.72
N ALA A 88 5.96 -2.31 12.06
CA ALA A 88 7.41 -2.44 12.03
C ALA A 88 8.03 -1.74 10.81
N ALA A 89 7.22 -1.22 9.89
CA ALA A 89 7.69 -0.50 8.72
C ALA A 89 8.36 0.81 9.16
N ASP A 90 9.53 1.08 8.59
CA ASP A 90 10.27 2.33 8.81
C ASP A 90 10.01 3.27 7.63
N GLY A 91 9.36 4.40 7.91
CA GLY A 91 8.92 5.36 6.90
C GLY A 91 7.88 6.34 7.43
N GLU A 92 7.61 7.39 6.66
CA GLU A 92 6.56 8.36 6.95
C GLU A 92 5.19 7.73 6.63
N ALA A 93 4.38 7.50 7.66
CA ALA A 93 3.07 6.88 7.52
C ALA A 93 2.05 7.84 6.86
N VAL A 94 1.31 7.34 5.87
CA VAL A 94 0.17 8.07 5.31
C VAL A 94 -1.05 7.77 6.18
N GLU A 95 -1.38 8.69 7.09
CA GLU A 95 -2.39 8.47 8.13
C GLU A 95 -3.73 7.91 7.60
N GLY A 96 -4.23 6.85 8.23
CA GLY A 96 -5.49 6.20 7.90
C GLY A 96 -5.49 5.31 6.65
N PHE A 97 -4.37 5.23 5.91
CA PHE A 97 -4.34 4.50 4.65
C PHE A 97 -4.35 2.99 4.85
N GLY A 98 -5.34 2.28 4.28
CA GLY A 98 -5.38 0.82 4.25
C GLY A 98 -5.64 0.14 5.60
N CYS A 99 -6.02 0.88 6.64
CA CYS A 99 -6.18 0.37 8.00
C CYS A 99 -7.62 0.46 8.56
N SER A 100 -8.63 0.59 7.69
CA SER A 100 -10.03 0.82 8.08
C SER A 100 -10.64 -0.26 8.99
N ASP A 101 -10.11 -1.48 8.97
CA ASP A 101 -10.55 -2.63 9.76
C ASP A 101 -9.61 -2.96 10.93
N CYS A 102 -8.58 -2.15 11.17
CA CYS A 102 -7.59 -2.37 12.20
C CYS A 102 -7.26 -1.09 13.00
N ARG A 103 -6.26 -1.16 13.87
CA ARG A 103 -5.79 -0.03 14.70
C ARG A 103 -4.36 0.37 14.35
N CYS A 104 -3.96 0.19 13.10
CA CYS A 104 -2.69 0.71 12.62
C CYS A 104 -2.88 2.19 12.26
N ASP A 105 -1.82 2.99 12.41
CA ASP A 105 -1.85 4.38 11.97
C ASP A 105 -1.88 4.45 10.44
N SER A 106 -1.22 3.51 9.76
CA SER A 106 -1.26 3.32 8.33
C SER A 106 -0.79 1.93 7.92
N HIS A 107 -1.13 1.52 6.70
CA HIS A 107 -0.53 0.41 5.96
C HIS A 107 0.27 0.91 4.73
N LEU A 108 0.36 2.22 4.51
CA LEU A 108 1.15 2.83 3.44
C LEU A 108 2.20 3.78 4.03
N PHE A 109 3.45 3.59 3.62
CA PHE A 109 4.57 4.33 4.17
C PHE A 109 5.43 4.89 3.04
N LYS A 110 5.79 6.17 3.12
CA LYS A 110 6.81 6.77 2.28
C LYS A 110 8.18 6.45 2.88
N LEU A 111 9.04 5.80 2.11
CA LEU A 111 10.40 5.48 2.54
C LEU A 111 11.26 6.74 2.52
N VAL A 112 12.09 6.90 3.55
CA VAL A 112 13.09 7.94 3.62
C VAL A 112 14.33 7.43 2.86
N GLU A 113 14.75 8.12 1.81
CA GLU A 113 16.02 7.82 1.16
C GLU A 113 17.15 8.29 2.08
N GLU A 114 17.96 7.35 2.60
CA GLU A 114 19.22 7.72 3.26
C GLU A 114 20.13 8.39 2.22
N THR A 115 20.47 9.65 2.46
CA THR A 115 21.42 10.44 1.64
C THR A 115 22.86 10.09 1.96
#